data_AF-W1XVY2-F1
#
_entry.id   AF-W1XVY2-F1
#
_cell.length_a   1.000
_cell.length_b   1.000
_cell.length_c   1.000
_cell.angle_alpha   90.00
_cell.angle_beta   90.00
_cell.angle_gamma   90.00
#
_symmetry.space_group_name_H-M   'P 1'
#
loop_
_entity.id
_entity.type
_entity.pdbx_description
1 polymer ?
#
loop_
_entity_poly.entity_id
_entity_poly.type
_entity_poly.pdbx_seq_one_letter_code
_entity_poly.pdbx_strand_id
1 'polypeptide(L)' 'MRFINKLRNNISDVLSIYPQVKVTADRDRAHAYLNGADYAAVAESLKQVFGIQNFSPVYKVEKSVEVLKSAVQEIM' A
#
# COMPACT_ATOMS: atom_id res chain seq x y z
N MET A 1 -16.39 12.64 3.19
CA MET A 1 -15.41 12.32 2.11
C MET A 1 -14.21 13.28 2.05
N ARG A 2 -14.28 14.52 2.57
CA ARG A 2 -13.17 15.51 2.49
C ARG A 2 -11.84 15.01 3.10
N PHE A 3 -11.89 14.33 4.25
CA PHE A 3 -10.69 13.75 4.88
C PHE A 3 -10.05 12.65 4.02
N ILE A 4 -10.81 11.62 3.65
CA ILE A 4 -10.32 10.49 2.86
C ILE A 4 -9.72 10.95 1.52
N ASN A 5 -10.40 11.88 0.83
CA ASN A 5 -9.89 12.44 -0.42
C ASN A 5 -8.59 13.23 -0.20
N LYS A 6 -8.49 14.01 0.89
CA LYS A 6 -7.28 14.76 1.21
C LYS A 6 -6.12 13.81 1.56
N LEU A 7 -6.38 12.78 2.37
CA LEU A 7 -5.39 11.77 2.71
C LEU A 7 -4.91 11.02 1.46
N ARG A 8 -5.83 10.59 0.59
CA ARG A 8 -5.48 9.95 -0.69
C ARG A 8 -4.57 10.83 -1.54
N ASN A 9 -4.91 12.11 -1.70
CA ASN A 9 -4.11 13.02 -2.51
C ASN A 9 -2.72 13.23 -1.89
N ASN A 10 -2.63 13.43 -0.56
CA ASN A 10 -1.33 13.55 0.12
C ASN A 10 -0.47 12.28 -0.05
N ILE A 11 -1.07 11.09 0.02
CA ILE A 11 -0.37 9.82 -0.24
C ILE A 11 0.15 9.79 -1.68
N SER A 12 -0.70 10.12 -2.66
CA SER A 12 -0.31 10.14 -4.08
C SER A 12 0.81 11.15 -4.36
N ASP A 13 0.78 12.32 -3.72
CA ASP A 13 1.80 13.36 -3.89
C ASP A 13 3.16 12.89 -3.36
N VAL A 14 3.19 12.32 -2.14
CA VAL A 14 4.42 11.79 -1.53
C VAL A 14 4.99 10.61 -2.32
N LEU A 15 4.12 9.77 -2.89
CA LEU A 15 4.54 8.59 -3.66
C LEU A 15 4.79 8.89 -5.15
N SER A 16 4.65 10.14 -5.60
CA SER A 16 4.85 10.53 -7.01
C SER A 16 6.26 10.26 -7.55
N ILE A 17 7.26 10.17 -6.66
CA ILE A 17 8.63 9.78 -6.99
C ILE A 17 8.78 8.31 -7.40
N TYR A 18 7.75 7.49 -7.14
CA TYR A 18 7.69 6.08 -7.52
C TYR A 18 6.64 5.90 -8.64
N PRO A 19 7.00 6.13 -9.93
CA PRO A 19 6.03 6.11 -11.04
C PRO A 19 5.32 4.76 -11.22
N GLN A 20 5.90 3.68 -10.71
CA GLN A 20 5.31 2.35 -10.70
C GLN A 20 4.24 2.16 -9.62
N VAL A 21 4.26 2.97 -8.55
CA VAL A 21 3.34 2.78 -7.42
C VAL A 21 1.96 3.29 -7.77
N LYS A 22 0.94 2.44 -7.59
CA LYS A 22 -0.47 2.80 -7.81
C LYS A 22 -1.21 2.87 -6.49
N VAL A 23 -1.80 4.03 -6.19
CA VAL A 23 -2.59 4.25 -4.98
C VAL A 23 -4.08 4.14 -5.29
N THR A 24 -4.81 3.34 -4.50
CA THR A 24 -6.27 3.28 -4.51
C THR A 24 -6.78 3.51 -3.10
N ALA A 25 -7.82 4.32 -2.92
CA ALA A 25 -8.42 4.54 -1.61
C ALA A 25 -9.94 4.41 -1.69
N ASP A 26 -10.48 3.55 -0.83
CA ASP A 26 -11.91 3.36 -0.60
C ASP A 26 -12.33 4.06 0.70
N ARG A 27 -13.61 3.93 1.10
CA ARG A 27 -14.11 4.61 2.31
C ARG A 27 -13.31 4.31 3.58
N ASP A 28 -12.80 3.09 3.71
CA ASP A 28 -12.22 2.62 4.96
C ASP A 28 -10.71 2.34 4.88
N ARG A 29 -10.16 2.11 3.68
CA ARG A 29 -8.77 1.67 3.48
C ARG A 29 -8.16 2.22 2.20
N ALA A 30 -6.86 2.45 2.24
CA ALA A 30 -6.04 2.73 1.08
C ALA A 30 -5.05 1.58 0.83
N HIS A 31 -4.78 1.31 -0.45
CA HIS A 31 -3.78 0.35 -0.90
C HIS A 31 -2.78 1.05 -1.82
N ALA A 32 -1.50 0.83 -1.57
CA ALA A 32 -0.40 1.22 -2.46
C ALA A 32 0.16 -0.05 -3.10
N TYR A 33 -0.05 -0.22 -4.40
CA TYR A 33 0.49 -1.33 -5.17
C TYR A 33 1.89 -0.98 -5.64
N LEU A 34 2.90 -1.74 -5.19
CA LEU A 34 4.30 -1.41 -5.42
C LEU A 34 4.76 -1.60 -6.87
N ASN A 35 4.23 -2.58 -7.59
CA ASN A 35 4.58 -2.90 -8.98
C ASN A 35 6.10 -2.90 -9.27
N GLY A 36 6.88 -3.49 -8.37
CA GLY A 36 8.35 -3.56 -8.47
C GLY A 36 9.11 -2.42 -7.79
N ALA A 37 8.43 -1.46 -7.17
CA ALA A 37 9.08 -0.53 -6.24
C ALA A 37 9.62 -1.25 -5.00
N ASP A 38 10.75 -0.75 -4.50
CA ASP A 38 11.28 -1.18 -3.21
C ASP A 38 10.31 -0.82 -2.07
N TYR A 39 9.95 -1.82 -1.27
CA TYR A 39 9.01 -1.64 -0.17
C TYR A 39 9.58 -0.71 0.91
N ALA A 40 10.87 -0.85 1.26
CA ALA A 40 11.46 -0.10 2.36
C ALA A 40 11.46 1.41 2.07
N ALA A 41 11.84 1.80 0.85
CA ALA A 41 11.78 3.19 0.40
C ALA A 41 10.34 3.75 0.43
N VAL A 42 9.37 3.01 -0.12
CA VAL A 42 7.96 3.43 -0.13
C VAL A 42 7.38 3.55 1.27
N ALA A 43 7.68 2.58 2.14
CA ALA A 43 7.24 2.58 3.53
C ALA A 43 7.81 3.78 4.31
N GLU A 44 9.08 4.14 4.08
CA GLU A 44 9.69 5.31 4.71
C GLU A 44 9.02 6.61 4.26
N SER A 45 8.72 6.74 2.96
CA SER A 45 7.97 7.90 2.46
C SER A 45 6.56 7.98 3.08
N LEU A 46 5.86 6.85 3.23
CA LEU A 46 4.52 6.82 3.82
C LEU A 46 4.46 7.30 5.27
N LYS A 47 5.54 7.12 6.07
CA LYS A 47 5.60 7.61 7.46
C LYS A 47 5.50 9.13 7.57
N GLN A 48 5.83 9.86 6.51
CA GLN A 48 5.77 11.32 6.48
C GLN A 48 4.34 11.86 6.27
N VAL A 49 3.38 10.99 5.92
CA VAL A 49 2.01 11.41 5.60
C VAL A 49 1.16 11.47 6.87
N PHE A 50 0.87 12.69 7.32
CA PHE A 50 -0.07 12.91 8.42
C PHE A 50 -1.49 12.39 8.09
N GLY A 51 -2.11 11.73 9.06
CA GLY A 51 -3.44 11.13 8.94
C GLY A 51 -3.42 9.63 8.66
N ILE A 52 -2.28 9.05 8.28
CA ILE A 52 -2.07 7.60 8.35
C ILE A 52 -1.87 7.22 9.82
N GLN A 53 -2.76 6.41 10.36
CA GLN A 53 -2.60 5.88 11.72
C GLN A 53 -1.65 4.68 11.76
N ASN A 54 -1.79 3.77 10.79
CA ASN A 54 -0.94 2.61 10.64
C ASN A 54 -1.00 2.10 9.19
N PHE A 55 -0.01 1.32 8.79
CA PHE A 55 -0.03 0.55 7.55
C PHE A 55 0.75 -0.76 7.72
N SER A 56 0.44 -1.74 6.90
CA SER A 56 1.07 -3.05 6.93
C SER A 56 1.52 -3.46 5.52
N PRO A 57 2.64 -4.19 5.37
CA PRO A 57 2.94 -4.88 4.12
C PRO A 57 1.85 -5.92 3.83
N VAL A 58 1.48 -6.06 2.56
CA VAL A 58 0.43 -7.00 2.13
C VAL A 58 0.88 -7.69 0.85
N TYR A 59 0.71 -9.01 0.79
CA TYR A 59 0.90 -9.80 -0.42
C TYR A 59 -0.46 -10.06 -1.07
N LYS A 60 -0.60 -9.71 -2.34
CA LYS A 60 -1.80 -10.03 -3.13
C LYS A 60 -1.59 -11.39 -3.80
N VAL A 61 -2.38 -12.36 -3.38
CA VAL A 61 -2.38 -13.72 -3.93
C VAL A 61 -3.69 -14.02 -4.66
N GLU A 62 -3.69 -15.08 -5.44
CA GLU A 62 -4.92 -15.63 -6.01
C GLU A 62 -5.87 -16.10 -4.92
N LYS A 63 -7.18 -16.05 -5.18
CA LYS A 63 -8.22 -16.50 -4.25
C LYS A 63 -8.35 -18.03 -4.24
N SER A 64 -7.28 -18.71 -3.84
CA SER A 64 -7.22 -20.16 -3.64
C SER A 64 -6.61 -20.44 -2.27
N VAL A 65 -7.15 -21.46 -1.58
CA VAL A 65 -6.64 -21.88 -0.27
C VAL A 65 -5.25 -22.49 -0.40
N GLU A 66 -5.00 -23.20 -1.49
CA GLU A 66 -3.72 -23.82 -1.82
C GLU A 66 -2.65 -22.73 -2.02
N VAL A 67 -2.93 -21.74 -2.87
CA VAL A 67 -2.01 -20.61 -3.13
C VAL A 67 -1.75 -19.82 -1.85
N LEU A 68 -2.77 -19.59 -1.03
CA LEU A 68 -2.62 -18.90 0.26
C LEU A 68 -1.64 -19.64 1.18
N LYS A 69 -1.77 -20.97 1.31
CA LYS A 69 -0.89 -21.78 2.17
C LYS A 69 0.56 -21.71 1.69
N SER A 70 0.80 -21.90 0.39
CA SER A 70 2.14 -21.84 -0.19
C SER A 70 2.76 -20.45 -0.02
N ALA A 71 2.03 -19.38 -0.30
CA ALA A 71 2.55 -18.02 -0.16
C ALA A 71 2.96 -17.68 1.29
N VAL A 72 2.18 -18.11 2.29
CA VAL A 72 2.54 -17.91 3.70
C VAL A 72 3.83 -18.67 4.06
N GLN A 73 4.02 -19.89 3.54
CA GLN A 73 5.23 -20.68 3.78
C GLN A 73 6.48 -20.11 3.10
N GLU A 74 6.33 -19.40 1.98
CA GLU A 74 7.45 -18.73 1.30
C GLU A 74 7.92 -17.47 2.02
N ILE A 75 7.01 -16.80 2.75
CA ILE A 75 7.28 -15.55 3.47
C ILE A 75 7.89 -15.83 4.87
N MET A 76 7.57 -16.98 5.46
CA MET A 76 8.05 -17.41 6.78
C MET A 76 9.41 -18.12 6.71
#